data_AF-A0A6A6EXD3-F1
#
_entry.id   AF-A0A6A6EXD3-F1
#
_cell.length_a   1.000
_cell.length_b   1.000
_cell.length_c   1.000
_cell.angle_alpha   90.00
_cell.angle_beta   90.00
_cell.angle_gamma   90.00
#
_symmetry.space_group_name_H-M   'P 1'
#
loop_
_entity.id
_entity.type
_entity.pdbx_description
1 polymer ?
#
loop_
_entity_poly.entity_id
_entity_poly.type
_entity_poly.pdbx_seq_one_letter_code
_entity_poly.pdbx_strand_id
1 'polypeptide(L)'
;KADIILVQEPWIILEELGTARPILHPSFTPILPITKEGQRPRTCIYTRRNLEIEASPDPLDDPDIQSLYLRDSQGNKIQVLNVYNERDKNGNWTAERSLYSLSLSRDAILAGDFNIRHP
;
A
#
# COMPACT_ATOMS: atom_id res chain seq x y z
N LYS A 1 0.52 -11.34 17.44
CA LYS A 1 0.44 -9.86 17.43
C LYS A 1 1.05 -9.40 16.11
N ALA A 2 0.45 -8.46 15.40
CA ALA A 2 0.95 -8.00 14.09
C ALA A 2 1.70 -6.67 14.24
N ASP A 3 2.76 -6.49 13.44
CA ASP A 3 3.53 -5.25 13.40
C ASP A 3 3.24 -4.41 12.15
N ILE A 4 2.78 -5.06 11.07
CA ILE A 4 2.35 -4.44 9.82
C ILE A 4 1.02 -5.05 9.39
N ILE A 5 0.09 -4.21 8.93
CA ILE A 5 -1.20 -4.64 8.41
C ILE A 5 -1.37 -4.02 7.02
N LEU A 6 -1.66 -4.86 6.03
CA LEU A 6 -1.94 -4.46 4.66
C LEU A 6 -3.46 -4.50 4.47
N VAL A 7 -4.07 -3.37 4.15
CA VAL A 7 -5.52 -3.25 3.96
C VAL A 7 -5.81 -2.85 2.52
N GLN A 8 -6.72 -3.57 1.88
CA GLN A 8 -7.33 -3.19 0.60
C GLN A 8 -8.73 -2.64 0.86
N GLU A 9 -9.18 -1.74 -0.01
CA GLU A 9 -10.46 -1.05 0.11
C GLU A 9 -10.70 -0.43 1.51
N PRO A 10 -9.73 0.33 2.06
CA PRO A 10 -9.88 0.91 3.38
C PRO A 10 -11.07 1.89 3.41
N TRP A 11 -11.68 2.04 4.58
CA TRP A 11 -12.61 3.13 4.81
C TRP A 11 -11.84 4.45 4.85
N ILE A 12 -12.07 5.28 3.84
CA ILE A 12 -11.41 6.58 3.66
C ILE A 12 -12.43 7.69 3.92
N ILE A 13 -12.04 8.67 4.72
CA ILE A 13 -12.79 9.88 4.94
C ILE A 13 -12.15 10.96 4.08
N LEU A 14 -12.92 11.46 3.11
CA LEU A 14 -12.53 12.58 2.26
C LEU A 14 -12.92 13.87 2.98
N GLU A 15 -11.97 14.78 3.14
CA GLU A 15 -12.21 16.09 3.75
C GLU A 15 -12.45 17.16 2.68
N GLU A 16 -12.98 18.31 3.10
CA GLU A 16 -13.43 19.39 2.20
C GLU A 16 -12.33 19.93 1.26
N LEU A 17 -11.06 19.77 1.62
CA LEU A 17 -9.90 20.20 0.84
C LEU A 17 -9.32 19.10 -0.08
N GLY A 18 -10.05 17.99 -0.27
CA GLY A 18 -9.61 16.87 -1.09
C GLY A 18 -8.56 15.97 -0.42
N THR A 19 -8.26 16.19 0.86
CA THR A 19 -7.41 15.32 1.65
C THR A 19 -8.15 14.02 2.00
N ALA A 20 -7.46 12.89 1.85
CA ALA A 20 -7.95 11.58 2.25
C ALA A 20 -7.32 11.18 3.59
N ARG A 21 -8.12 10.73 4.56
CA ARG A 21 -7.61 10.07 5.77
C ARG A 21 -8.21 8.68 5.94
N PRO A 22 -7.43 7.68 6.36
CA PRO A 22 -7.96 6.38 6.72
C PRO A 22 -8.46 6.38 8.18
N ILE A 23 -9.04 5.27 8.61
CA ILE A 23 -9.40 5.07 10.01
C ILE A 23 -8.12 5.04 10.87
N LEU A 24 -8.11 5.83 11.94
CA LEU A 24 -7.02 5.89 12.89
C LEU A 24 -7.14 4.79 13.95
N HIS A 25 -6.01 4.26 14.40
CA HIS A 25 -5.95 3.28 15.49
C HIS A 25 -4.90 3.69 16.53
N PRO A 26 -5.14 3.53 17.84
CA PRO A 26 -4.23 4.01 18.88
C PRO A 26 -2.85 3.33 18.85
N SER A 27 -2.76 2.09 18.36
CA SER A 27 -1.51 1.32 18.29
C SER A 27 -0.84 1.29 16.91
N PHE A 28 -1.44 1.90 15.89
CA PHE A 28 -0.90 1.87 14.52
C PHE A 28 -0.86 3.28 13.92
N THR A 29 0.05 3.47 12.97
CA THR A 29 0.16 4.65 12.14
C THR A 29 -0.20 4.24 10.71
N PRO A 30 -1.25 4.81 10.12
CA PRO A 30 -1.57 4.55 8.74
C PRO A 30 -0.63 5.31 7.80
N ILE A 31 -0.34 4.69 6.66
CA ILE A 31 0.38 5.25 5.54
C ILE A 31 -0.55 5.06 4.34
N LEU A 32 -0.88 6.13 3.63
CA LEU A 32 -1.65 6.07 2.38
C LEU A 32 -0.71 6.10 1.16
N PRO A 33 -1.11 5.52 0.02
CA PRO A 33 -0.40 5.70 -1.24
C PRO A 33 -0.51 7.15 -1.72
N ILE A 34 0.37 7.53 -2.63
CA ILE A 34 0.26 8.80 -3.33
C ILE A 34 -0.91 8.68 -4.31
N THR A 35 -1.83 9.64 -4.26
CA THR A 35 -3.00 9.69 -5.14
C THR A 35 -3.11 11.04 -5.80
N LYS A 36 -3.56 11.06 -7.06
CA LYS A 36 -3.91 12.32 -7.74
C LYS A 36 -5.21 12.88 -7.19
N GLU A 37 -5.46 14.16 -7.45
CA GLU A 37 -6.73 14.80 -7.09
C GLU A 37 -7.92 14.01 -7.66
N GLY A 38 -8.92 13.77 -6.81
CA GLY A 38 -10.11 12.98 -7.15
C GLY A 38 -9.91 11.47 -7.17
N GLN A 39 -8.69 10.95 -6.96
CA GLN A 39 -8.46 9.52 -6.78
C GLN A 39 -8.59 9.13 -5.31
N ARG A 40 -9.46 8.14 -5.05
CA ARG A 40 -9.53 7.49 -3.73
C ARG A 40 -8.40 6.47 -3.60
N PRO A 41 -7.59 6.49 -2.53
CA PRO A 41 -6.64 5.42 -2.27
C PRO A 41 -7.38 4.11 -1.98
N ARG A 42 -7.01 3.03 -2.68
CA ARG A 42 -7.61 1.69 -2.50
C ARG A 42 -6.75 0.73 -1.69
N THR A 43 -5.57 1.17 -1.28
CA THR A 43 -4.69 0.46 -0.35
C THR A 43 -4.31 1.35 0.82
N CYS A 44 -4.04 0.75 1.98
CA CYS A 44 -3.46 1.42 3.14
C CYS A 44 -2.57 0.44 3.91
N ILE A 45 -1.38 0.88 4.30
CA ILE A 45 -0.48 0.12 5.15
C ILE A 45 -0.51 0.74 6.55
N TYR A 46 -0.71 -0.09 7.57
CA TYR A 46 -0.58 0.31 8.96
C TYR A 46 0.71 -0.25 9.54
N THR A 47 1.54 0.60 10.11
CA THR A 47 2.72 0.21 10.89
C THR A 47 2.43 0.36 12.37
N ARG A 48 2.88 -0.57 13.20
CA ARG A 48 2.71 -0.47 14.65
C ARG A 48 3.46 0.75 15.17
N ARG A 49 2.86 1.48 16.11
CA ARG A 49 3.56 2.58 16.81
C ARG A 49 4.73 2.01 17.62
N ASN A 50 5.85 2.72 17.61
CA ASN A 50 7.12 2.29 18.21
C ASN A 50 7.68 1.02 17.58
N LEU A 51 7.46 0.82 16.28
CA LEU A 51 8.17 -0.19 15.52
C LEU A 51 9.66 0.20 15.47
N GLU A 52 10.55 -0.69 15.91
CA GLU A 52 12.01 -0.48 15.93
C GLU A 52 12.66 -0.66 14.55
N ILE A 53 11.86 -0.70 13.49
CA ILE A 53 12.24 -0.86 12.09
C ILE A 53 11.86 0.43 11.37
N GLU A 54 12.78 0.96 10.57
CA GLU A 54 12.50 2.11 9.71
C GLU A 54 11.53 1.70 8.60
N ALA A 55 10.44 2.43 8.46
CA ALA A 55 9.44 2.24 7.42
C ALA A 55 9.46 3.45 6.47
N SER A 56 9.99 3.25 5.26
CA SER A 56 10.20 4.31 4.28
C SER A 56 9.29 4.06 3.07
N PRO A 57 8.27 4.91 2.81
CA PRO A 57 7.42 4.77 1.63
C PRO A 57 8.23 4.82 0.35
N ASP A 58 7.90 3.95 -0.59
CA ASP A 58 8.46 3.90 -1.93
C ASP A 58 7.37 4.39 -2.90
N PRO A 59 7.46 5.66 -3.34
CA PRO A 59 6.34 6.35 -3.98
C PRO A 59 6.03 5.73 -5.35
N LEU A 60 4.81 5.19 -5.48
CA LEU A 60 4.24 4.71 -6.73
C LEU A 60 3.06 5.59 -7.12
N ASP A 61 2.91 5.85 -8.42
CA ASP A 61 1.80 6.64 -8.98
C ASP A 61 0.60 5.75 -9.37
N ASP A 62 0.17 4.89 -8.44
CA ASP A 62 -1.04 4.07 -8.60
C ASP A 62 -1.79 3.95 -7.26
N PRO A 63 -3.08 4.36 -7.16
CA PRO A 63 -3.84 4.31 -5.92
C PRO A 63 -4.13 2.89 -5.43
N ASP A 64 -3.89 1.88 -6.27
CA ASP A 64 -4.18 0.48 -6.01
C ASP A 64 -2.92 -0.32 -5.63
N ILE A 65 -1.74 0.31 -5.62
CA ILE A 65 -0.48 -0.30 -5.19
C ILE A 65 0.23 0.61 -4.21
N GLN A 66 0.64 0.07 -3.07
CA GLN A 66 1.47 0.76 -2.11
C GLN A 66 2.74 -0.03 -1.81
N SER A 67 3.91 0.61 -1.97
CA SER A 67 5.22 0.04 -1.68
C SER A 67 5.83 0.70 -0.44
N LEU A 68 6.39 -0.11 0.45
CA LEU A 68 7.04 0.31 1.68
C LEU A 68 8.33 -0.48 1.86
N TYR A 69 9.45 0.20 2.07
CA TYR A 69 10.68 -0.46 2.49
C TYR A 69 10.76 -0.49 4.01
N LEU A 70 11.09 -1.66 4.53
CA LEU A 70 11.38 -1.90 5.93
C LEU A 70 12.87 -2.11 6.08
N ARG A 71 13.51 -1.39 7.01
CA ARG A 71 14.94 -1.52 7.28
C ARG A 71 15.19 -1.69 8.77
N ASP A 72 15.92 -2.74 9.14
CA ASP A 72 16.35 -2.95 10.52
C ASP A 72 17.63 -2.16 10.85
N SER A 73 18.05 -2.20 12.12
CA SER A 73 19.27 -1.52 12.60
C SER A 73 20.58 -2.08 12.02
N GLN A 74 20.54 -3.27 11.41
CA GLN A 74 21.70 -3.92 10.76
C GLN A 74 21.77 -3.56 9.27
N GLY A 75 20.76 -2.87 8.74
CA GLY A 75 20.67 -2.49 7.33
C GLY A 75 20.01 -3.54 6.44
N ASN A 76 19.46 -4.63 7.02
CA ASN A 76 18.67 -5.59 6.26
C ASN A 76 17.39 -4.90 5.78
N LYS A 77 17.02 -5.12 4.53
CA LYS A 77 15.95 -4.39 3.86
C LYS A 77 14.97 -5.35 3.22
N ILE A 78 13.68 -5.20 3.51
CA ILE A 78 12.58 -5.93 2.84
C ILE A 78 11.63 -4.92 2.21
N GLN A 79 11.22 -5.16 0.97
CA GLN A 79 10.12 -4.43 0.33
C GLN A 79 8.79 -5.10 0.67
N VAL A 80 7.78 -4.30 1.01
CA VAL A 80 6.41 -4.77 1.20
C VAL A 80 5.52 -4.04 0.23
N LEU A 81 4.80 -4.79 -0.60
CA LEU A 81 3.82 -4.27 -1.54
C LEU A 81 2.43 -4.73 -1.12
N ASN A 82 1.54 -3.75 -0.95
CA ASN A 82 0.11 -3.96 -0.78
C ASN A 82 -0.58 -3.69 -2.12
N VAL A 83 -1.27 -4.68 -2.68
CA VAL A 83 -1.92 -4.60 -4.00
C VAL A 83 -3.42 -4.83 -3.88
N TYR A 84 -4.20 -4.00 -4.55
CA TYR A 84 -5.59 -4.25 -4.87
C TYR A 84 -5.76 -4.35 -6.39
N ASN A 85 -5.94 -5.56 -6.92
CA ASN A 85 -6.05 -5.72 -8.36
C ASN A 85 -7.48 -5.39 -8.83
N GLU A 86 -7.64 -4.25 -9.47
CA GLU A 86 -8.94 -3.73 -9.88
C GLU A 86 -8.84 -3.07 -11.25
N ARG A 87 -9.97 -2.97 -11.94
CA ARG A 87 -10.06 -2.26 -13.22
C ARG A 87 -10.11 -0.75 -13.00
N ASP A 88 -9.36 -0.04 -13.84
CA ASP A 88 -9.55 1.40 -14.00
C ASP A 88 -10.83 1.71 -14.81
N LYS A 89 -11.10 3.00 -15.02
CA LYS A 89 -12.24 3.47 -15.83
C LYS A 89 -12.19 3.01 -17.31
N ASN A 90 -11.03 2.58 -17.79
CA ASN A 90 -10.82 2.09 -19.15
C ASN A 90 -10.84 0.56 -19.23
N GLY A 91 -11.00 -0.14 -18.10
CA GLY A 91 -11.03 -1.59 -18.01
C GLY A 91 -9.67 -2.27 -17.83
N ASN A 92 -8.58 -1.51 -17.67
CA ASN A 92 -7.23 -2.08 -17.47
C ASN A 92 -7.03 -2.52 -16.03
N TRP A 93 -6.54 -3.74 -15.83
CA TRP A 93 -6.24 -4.27 -14.50
C TRP A 93 -5.02 -3.60 -13.88
N THR A 94 -4.97 -3.50 -12.55
CA THR A 94 -3.81 -3.00 -11.79
C THR A 94 -2.55 -3.78 -12.13
N ALA A 95 -2.71 -5.10 -12.29
CA ALA A 95 -1.63 -5.98 -12.70
C ALA A 95 -0.97 -5.53 -14.01
N GLU A 96 -1.78 -5.25 -15.02
CA GLU A 96 -1.36 -4.93 -16.39
C GLU A 96 -0.79 -3.52 -16.52
N ARG A 97 -1.45 -2.53 -15.89
CA ARG A 97 -1.06 -1.12 -16.04
C ARG A 97 0.13 -0.71 -15.16
N SER A 98 0.41 -1.46 -14.08
CA SER A 98 1.40 -1.05 -13.09
C SER A 98 2.23 -2.23 -12.56
N LEU A 99 1.62 -3.24 -11.93
CA LEU A 99 2.37 -4.27 -11.17
C LEU A 99 3.44 -5.01 -12.00
N TYR A 100 3.12 -5.44 -13.22
CA TYR A 100 4.06 -6.19 -14.06
C TYR A 100 5.26 -5.38 -14.51
N SER A 101 5.19 -4.04 -14.45
CA SER A 101 6.29 -3.14 -14.78
C SER A 101 7.20 -2.86 -13.57
N LEU A 102 6.76 -3.22 -12.35
CA LEU A 102 7.53 -2.96 -11.14
C LEU A 102 8.70 -3.94 -11.02
N SER A 103 9.88 -3.39 -10.77
CA SER A 103 11.04 -4.18 -10.36
C SER A 103 10.97 -4.41 -8.85
N LEU A 104 10.68 -5.65 -8.45
CA LEU A 104 10.69 -6.04 -7.04
C LEU A 104 12.12 -6.22 -6.55
N SER A 105 12.39 -5.82 -5.30
CA SER A 105 13.66 -6.17 -4.67
C SER A 105 13.75 -7.68 -4.44
N ARG A 106 14.98 -8.20 -4.30
CA ARG A 106 15.22 -9.62 -4.01
C ARG A 106 14.43 -10.10 -2.79
N ASP A 107 14.40 -9.30 -1.73
CA ASP A 107 13.70 -9.59 -0.49
C ASP A 107 12.40 -8.77 -0.48
N ALA A 108 11.34 -9.33 -1.09
CA ALA A 108 10.05 -8.67 -1.23
C ALA A 108 8.90 -9.54 -0.74
N ILE A 109 7.92 -8.89 -0.11
CA ILE A 109 6.60 -9.44 0.19
C ILE A 109 5.60 -8.74 -0.71
N LEU A 110 4.98 -9.49 -1.62
CA LEU A 110 3.86 -9.03 -2.43
C LEU A 110 2.58 -9.65 -1.89
N ALA A 111 1.64 -8.84 -1.43
CA ALA A 111 0.40 -9.33 -0.83
C ALA A 111 -0.77 -8.38 -1.09
N GLY A 112 -1.98 -8.94 -1.02
CA GLY A 112 -3.22 -8.19 -1.08
C GLY A 112 -4.33 -8.99 -1.74
N ASP A 113 -5.31 -8.28 -2.27
CA ASP A 113 -6.41 -8.89 -3.00
C ASP A 113 -6.12 -8.80 -4.50
N PHE A 114 -5.74 -9.94 -5.07
CA PHE A 114 -5.41 -10.03 -6.49
C PHE A 114 -6.64 -10.17 -7.38
N ASN A 115 -7.86 -10.37 -6.84
CA ASN A 115 -9.08 -10.56 -7.63
C ASN A 115 -8.91 -11.56 -8.80
N ILE A 116 -8.01 -12.53 -8.66
CA ILE A 116 -7.78 -13.61 -9.62
C ILE A 116 -8.20 -14.93 -9.01
N ARG A 117 -8.73 -15.81 -9.86
CA ARG A 117 -8.94 -17.20 -9.50
C ARG A 117 -7.77 -18.00 -10.04
N HIS A 118 -6.93 -18.52 -9.14
CA HIS A 118 -5.95 -19.52 -9.52
C HIS A 118 -6.67 -20.87 -9.76
N PRO A 119 -6.33 -21.61 -10.82
CA PRO A 119 -6.83 -22.97 -11.06
C PRO A 119 -6.56 -23.95 -9.91
#